data_AF-Q9UZ97-F1
#
_entry.id   AF-Q9UZ97-F1
#
_cell.length_a   1.000
_cell.length_b   1.000
_cell.length_c   1.000
_cell.angle_alpha   90.00
_cell.angle_beta   90.00
_cell.angle_gamma   90.00
#
_symmetry.space_group_name_H-M   'P 1'
#
loop_
_entity.id
_entity.type
_entity.pdbx_description
1 polymer ?
#
loop_
_entity_poly.entity_id
_entity_poly.type
_entity_poly.pdbx_seq_one_letter_code
_entity_poly.pdbx_strand_id
1 'polypeptide(L)'
;MLEILSFMFFTGGGLVMLYIAAFASTNLIRIAALLGALGYGMLGFLVAESMSLDIRRKSRRSDRNVILAITLISFGLNYYALYAYTHSNVAPILLMGPGLVIGLWTYAKAK
;
A
#
# COMPACT_ATOMS: atom_id res chain seq x y z
N MET A 1 10.07 -10.08 10.81
CA MET A 1 9.07 -10.96 10.14
C MET A 1 7.87 -10.18 9.64
N LEU A 2 7.19 -9.41 10.49
CA LEU A 2 6.07 -8.56 10.07
C LEU A 2 6.49 -7.55 9.00
N GLU A 3 7.67 -6.92 9.10
CA GLU A 3 8.13 -6.00 8.05
C GLU A 3 8.28 -6.71 6.68
N ILE A 4 8.71 -7.98 6.66
CA ILE A 4 8.93 -8.74 5.40
C ILE A 4 7.58 -9.03 4.74
N LEU A 5 6.58 -9.42 5.54
CA LEU A 5 5.21 -9.55 5.09
C LEU A 5 4.68 -8.21 4.56
N SER A 6 4.92 -7.11 5.28
CA SER A 6 4.54 -5.76 4.82
C SER A 6 5.12 -5.44 3.45
N PHE A 7 6.42 -5.70 3.27
CA PHE A 7 7.10 -5.47 2.01
C PHE A 7 6.48 -6.30 0.89
N MET A 8 6.25 -7.60 1.12
CA MET A 8 5.64 -8.49 0.12
C MET A 8 4.23 -8.04 -0.27
N PHE A 9 3.39 -7.64 0.69
CA PHE A 9 2.03 -7.20 0.40
C PHE A 9 1.98 -5.83 -0.30
N PHE A 10 2.82 -4.87 0.12
CA PHE A 10 2.86 -3.56 -0.54
C PHE A 10 3.45 -3.65 -1.95
N THR A 11 4.58 -4.34 -2.12
CA THR A 11 5.19 -4.50 -3.46
C THR A 11 4.34 -5.38 -4.37
N GLY A 12 3.86 -6.52 -3.88
CA GLY A 12 2.97 -7.41 -4.63
C GLY A 12 1.67 -6.70 -5.01
N GLY A 13 1.05 -5.99 -4.07
CA GLY A 13 -0.12 -5.17 -4.34
C GLY A 13 0.16 -4.06 -5.35
N GLY A 14 1.32 -3.40 -5.26
CA GLY A 14 1.75 -2.40 -6.22
C GLY A 14 1.93 -2.96 -7.63
N LEU A 15 2.49 -4.16 -7.78
CA LEU A 15 2.63 -4.83 -9.08
C LEU A 15 1.27 -5.17 -9.70
N VAL A 16 0.32 -5.66 -8.90
CA VAL A 16 -1.06 -5.90 -9.36
C VAL A 16 -1.70 -4.60 -9.87
N MET A 17 -1.40 -3.48 -9.23
CA MET A 17 -1.93 -2.17 -9.62
C MET A 17 -1.27 -1.63 -10.88
N LEU A 18 0.03 -1.85 -11.07
CA LEU A 18 0.69 -1.56 -12.34
C LEU A 18 0.10 -2.39 -13.49
N TYR A 19 -0.23 -3.65 -13.24
CA TYR A 19 -0.95 -4.49 -14.20
C TYR A 19 -2.32 -3.87 -14.56
N ILE A 20 -3.13 -3.49 -13.56
CA ILE A 20 -4.42 -2.84 -13.80
C ILE A 20 -4.24 -1.49 -14.52
N ALA A 21 -3.22 -0.71 -14.15
CA ALA A 21 -2.92 0.57 -14.80
C ALA A 21 -2.59 0.40 -16.29
N ALA A 22 -1.91 -0.69 -16.66
CA ALA A 22 -1.58 -1.01 -18.05
C ALA A 22 -2.78 -1.53 -18.85
N PHE A 23 -3.64 -2.35 -18.24
CA PHE A 23 -4.65 -3.14 -18.97
C PHE A 23 -6.12 -2.76 -18.72
N ALA A 24 -6.44 -1.84 -17.80
CA ALA A 24 -7.82 -1.44 -17.56
C ALA A 24 -8.46 -0.75 -18.78
N SER A 25 -9.78 -0.88 -18.92
CA SER A 25 -10.53 -0.34 -20.07
C SER A 25 -10.77 1.16 -20.00
N THR A 26 -10.84 1.75 -18.80
CA THR A 26 -11.13 3.18 -18.61
C THR A 26 -9.95 3.95 -18.02
N ASN A 27 -9.73 5.17 -18.52
CA ASN A 27 -8.63 6.03 -18.07
C ASN A 27 -8.71 6.36 -16.58
N LEU A 28 -9.92 6.48 -16.01
CA LEU A 28 -10.13 6.71 -14.58
C LEU A 28 -9.57 5.56 -13.73
N ILE A 29 -9.84 4.30 -14.12
CA ILE A 29 -9.31 3.13 -13.41
C ILE A 29 -7.78 3.08 -13.55
N ARG A 30 -7.25 3.39 -14.74
CA ARG A 30 -5.79 3.41 -14.97
C ARG A 30 -5.08 4.42 -14.08
N ILE A 31 -5.60 5.65 -13.99
CA ILE A 31 -5.02 6.70 -13.15
C ILE A 31 -5.11 6.33 -11.68
N ALA A 32 -6.26 5.82 -11.22
CA ALA A 32 -6.42 5.38 -9.84
C ALA A 32 -5.45 4.24 -9.48
N ALA A 33 -5.29 3.25 -10.37
CA ALA A 33 -4.35 2.15 -10.21
C ALA A 33 -2.89 2.63 -10.24
N LEU A 34 -2.54 3.59 -11.10
CA LEU A 34 -1.19 4.16 -11.15
C LEU A 34 -0.85 4.89 -9.85
N LEU A 35 -1.73 5.76 -9.37
CA LEU A 35 -1.54 6.48 -8.11
C LEU A 35 -1.48 5.53 -6.91
N GLY A 36 -2.34 4.51 -6.92
CA GLY A 36 -2.34 3.47 -5.89
C GLY A 36 -1.08 2.59 -5.91
N ALA A 37 -0.53 2.28 -7.10
CA ALA A 37 0.74 1.59 -7.26
C ALA A 37 1.91 2.41 -6.73
N LEU A 38 1.95 3.71 -7.03
CA LEU A 38 2.96 4.62 -6.48
C LEU A 38 2.88 4.69 -4.96
N GLY A 39 1.68 4.81 -4.41
CA GLY A 39 1.46 4.82 -2.97
C GLY A 39 1.94 3.54 -2.29
N TYR A 40 1.63 2.37 -2.84
CA TYR A 40 2.12 1.09 -2.33
C TYR A 40 3.63 0.91 -2.55
N GLY A 41 4.18 1.41 -3.66
CA GLY A 41 5.62 1.45 -3.90
C GLY A 41 6.36 2.28 -2.86
N MET A 42 5.84 3.47 -2.51
CA MET A 42 6.39 4.32 -1.45
C MET A 42 6.33 3.62 -0.08
N LEU A 43 5.21 2.98 0.26
CA LEU A 43 5.09 2.21 1.50
C LEU A 43 6.04 1.02 1.54
N GLY A 44 6.20 0.31 0.42
CA GLY A 44 7.18 -0.78 0.27
C GLY A 44 8.61 -0.29 0.48
N PHE A 45 8.96 0.86 -0.08
CA PHE A 45 10.29 1.47 0.10
C PHE A 45 10.53 1.90 1.54
N LEU A 46 9.56 2.55 2.20
CA LEU A 46 9.65 2.93 3.61
C LEU A 46 9.82 1.72 4.53
N VAL A 47 9.14 0.62 4.22
CA VAL A 47 9.31 -0.64 4.95
C VAL A 47 10.70 -1.24 4.70
N ALA A 48 11.18 -1.26 3.46
CA ALA A 48 12.50 -1.78 3.13
C ALA A 48 13.63 -0.96 3.78
N GLU A 49 13.51 0.37 3.78
CA GLU A 49 14.42 1.28 4.48
C GLU A 49 14.44 0.99 5.99
N SER A 50 13.28 0.71 6.58
CA SER A 50 13.18 0.34 7.99
C SER A 50 13.84 -1.00 8.35
N MET A 51 14.10 -1.87 7.37
CA MET A 51 14.86 -3.12 7.54
C MET A 51 16.36 -2.95 7.29
N SER A 52 16.74 -2.10 6.32
CA SER A 52 18.14 -1.97 5.89
C SER A 52 18.96 -1.09 6.83
N LEU A 53 18.33 -0.12 7.48
CA LEU A 53 18.99 0.77 8.43
C LEU A 53 18.58 0.41 9.85
N ASP A 54 19.47 -0.29 10.56
CA ASP A 54 19.39 -0.51 12.03
C ASP A 54 19.52 0.82 12.83
N ILE A 55 19.62 1.96 12.13
CA ILE A 55 20.00 3.26 12.67
C ILE A 55 18.83 4.25 12.55
N ARG A 56 18.43 4.75 13.72
CA ARG A 56 17.51 5.89 14.02
C ARG A 56 16.01 5.59 14.11
N ARG A 57 15.66 4.98 15.24
CA ARG A 57 14.35 5.13 15.92
C ARG A 57 13.91 6.58 16.23
N LYS A 58 14.73 7.61 15.98
CA LYS A 58 14.56 8.97 16.56
C LYS A 58 13.79 9.98 15.68
N SER A 59 13.51 9.70 14.40
CA SER A 59 12.73 10.60 13.51
C SER A 59 11.21 10.32 13.51
N ARG A 60 10.77 9.21 14.13
CA ARG A 60 9.44 8.58 13.96
C ARG A 60 8.22 9.34 14.52
N ARG A 61 8.30 10.59 14.97
CA ARG A 61 7.12 11.29 15.54
C ARG A 61 6.38 12.17 14.53
N SER A 62 7.10 12.74 13.55
CA SER A 62 6.50 13.59 12.51
C SER A 62 5.94 12.78 11.31
N ASP A 63 6.50 11.59 11.05
CA ASP A 63 6.12 10.76 9.89
C ASP A 63 4.89 9.84 10.09
N ARG A 64 4.35 9.71 11.31
CA ARG A 64 3.28 8.72 11.58
C ARG A 64 1.98 9.03 10.87
N ASN A 65 1.54 10.28 10.94
CA ASN A 65 0.32 10.72 10.30
C ASN A 65 0.47 10.69 8.78
N VAL A 66 1.69 10.93 8.27
CA VAL A 66 2.01 10.84 6.85
C VAL A 66 1.94 9.40 6.37
N ILE A 67 2.57 8.45 7.08
CA ILE A 67 2.51 7.02 6.73
C ILE A 67 1.07 6.49 6.78
N LEU A 68 0.30 6.86 7.81
CA LEU A 68 -1.10 6.46 7.93
C LEU A 68 -1.96 7.08 6.83
N ALA A 69 -1.78 8.37 6.52
CA ALA A 69 -2.48 9.03 5.43
C ALA A 69 -2.17 8.38 4.07
N ILE A 70 -0.88 8.14 3.78
CA ILE A 70 -0.45 7.45 2.56
C ILE A 70 -1.06 6.05 2.51
N THR A 71 -1.06 5.31 3.62
CA THR A 71 -1.67 3.97 3.70
C THR A 71 -3.16 4.01 3.35
N LEU A 72 -3.93 4.91 3.97
CA LEU A 72 -5.37 5.00 3.74
C LEU A 72 -5.71 5.48 2.32
N ILE A 73 -5.01 6.50 1.83
CA ILE A 73 -5.22 7.02 0.47
C ILE A 73 -4.86 5.95 -0.56
N SER A 74 -3.70 5.32 -0.41
CA SER A 74 -3.26 4.26 -1.32
C SER A 74 -4.21 3.07 -1.28
N PHE A 75 -4.62 2.64 -0.09
CA PHE A 75 -5.61 1.58 0.05
C PHE A 75 -6.93 1.93 -0.63
N GLY A 76 -7.45 3.15 -0.44
CA GLY A 76 -8.69 3.59 -1.06
C GLY A 76 -8.63 3.60 -2.58
N LEU A 77 -7.55 4.14 -3.14
CA LEU A 77 -7.32 4.16 -4.60
C LEU A 77 -7.17 2.76 -5.17
N ASN A 78 -6.40 1.91 -4.50
CA ASN A 78 -6.19 0.53 -4.89
C ASN A 78 -7.47 -0.31 -4.77
N TYR A 79 -8.23 -0.13 -3.69
CA TYR A 79 -9.51 -0.78 -3.49
C TYR A 79 -10.48 -0.42 -4.62
N TYR A 80 -10.62 0.88 -4.90
CA TYR A 80 -11.48 1.36 -5.97
C TYR A 80 -11.05 0.83 -7.34
N ALA A 81 -9.75 0.87 -7.66
CA ALA A 81 -9.23 0.38 -8.92
C ALA A 81 -9.50 -1.13 -9.10
N LEU A 82 -9.23 -1.94 -8.06
CA LEU A 82 -9.44 -3.38 -8.12
C LEU A 82 -10.93 -3.74 -8.15
N TYR A 83 -11.75 -3.02 -7.38
CA TYR A 83 -13.20 -3.19 -7.38
C TYR A 83 -13.79 -2.87 -8.76
N ALA A 84 -13.42 -1.73 -9.35
CA ALA A 84 -13.90 -1.32 -10.65
C ALA A 84 -13.39 -2.22 -11.78
N TYR A 85 -12.19 -2.78 -11.64
CA TYR A 85 -11.62 -3.70 -12.62
C TYR A 85 -12.27 -5.10 -12.54
N THR A 86 -12.40 -5.65 -11.33
CA THR A 86 -12.89 -7.03 -11.12
C THR A 86 -14.39 -7.14 -10.92
N HIS A 87 -15.10 -6.02 -10.74
CA HIS A 87 -16.51 -5.94 -10.37
C HIS A 87 -16.85 -6.78 -9.12
N SER A 88 -15.88 -6.94 -8.20
CA SER A 88 -16.02 -7.75 -7.01
C SER A 88 -15.43 -7.04 -5.79
N ASN A 89 -16.12 -7.15 -4.65
CA ASN A 89 -15.62 -6.67 -3.36
C ASN A 89 -14.61 -7.64 -2.72
N VAL A 90 -14.61 -8.91 -3.13
CA VAL A 90 -13.79 -9.95 -2.50
C VAL A 90 -12.32 -9.78 -2.87
N ALA A 91 -12.02 -9.57 -4.15
CA ALA A 91 -10.65 -9.45 -4.63
C ALA A 91 -9.86 -8.28 -3.97
N PRO A 92 -10.42 -7.05 -3.87
CA PRO A 92 -9.77 -5.97 -3.14
C PRO A 92 -9.50 -6.32 -1.68
N ILE A 93 -10.49 -6.90 -0.97
CA ILE A 93 -10.34 -7.23 0.45
C ILE A 93 -9.25 -8.29 0.67
N LEU A 94 -9.21 -9.31 -0.18
CA LEU A 94 -8.27 -10.42 -0.03
C LEU A 94 -6.82 -10.01 -0.36
N LEU A 95 -6.64 -9.21 -1.40
CA LEU A 95 -5.31 -8.84 -1.90
C LEU A 95 -4.75 -7.59 -1.21
N MET A 96 -5.61 -6.63 -0.85
CA MET A 96 -5.21 -5.34 -0.25
C MET A 96 -5.43 -5.28 1.26
N GLY A 97 -6.38 -6.06 1.79
CA GLY A 97 -6.74 -6.07 3.20
C GLY A 97 -5.57 -6.38 4.14
N PRO A 98 -4.72 -7.39 3.85
CA PRO A 98 -3.52 -7.63 4.65
C PRO A 98 -2.58 -6.41 4.70
N GLY A 99 -2.42 -5.69 3.58
CA GLY A 99 -1.63 -4.46 3.52
C GLY A 99 -2.18 -3.35 4.41
N LEU A 100 -3.50 -3.17 4.45
CA LEU A 100 -4.17 -2.21 5.35
C LEU A 100 -3.93 -2.58 6.82
N VAL A 101 -4.18 -3.84 7.19
CA VAL A 101 -4.02 -4.33 8.56
C VAL A 101 -2.59 -4.10 9.04
N ILE A 102 -1.62 -4.37 8.17
CA ILE A 102 -0.21 -4.14 8.44
C ILE A 102 0.11 -2.65 8.61
N GLY A 103 -0.40 -1.78 7.74
CA GLY A 103 -0.18 -0.32 7.86
C GLY A 103 -0.81 0.29 9.12
N LEU A 104 -1.96 -0.24 9.55
CA LEU A 104 -2.57 0.10 10.84
C LEU A 104 -1.75 -0.44 12.01
N TRP A 105 -1.20 -1.65 11.88
CA TRP A 105 -0.35 -2.26 12.90
C TRP A 105 0.96 -1.48 13.09
N THR A 106 1.61 -1.05 12.01
CA THR A 106 2.84 -0.22 12.11
C THR A 106 2.55 1.13 12.76
N TYR A 107 1.37 1.70 12.54
CA TYR A 107 0.91 2.89 13.28
C TYR A 107 0.70 2.58 14.77
N ALA A 108 -0.01 1.48 15.10
CA ALA A 108 -0.33 1.10 16.47
C ALA A 108 0.91 0.72 17.31
N LYS A 109 1.84 -0.05 16.74
CA LYS A 109 3.08 -0.50 17.39
C LYS A 109 4.06 0.65 17.68
N ALA A 110 3.87 1.80 17.05
CA ALA A 110 4.69 2.97 17.32
C ALA A 110 4.26 3.71 18.61
N LYS A 111 3.09 3.39 19.19
CA LYS A 111 2.60 3.93 20.48
C LYS A 111 3.39 3.33 21.64
#